data_AF-A0A7Y9BQ89-F1
#
_entry.id   AF-A0A7Y9BQ89-F1
#
_cell.length_a   1.000
_cell.length_b   1.000
_cell.length_c   1.000
_cell.angle_alpha   90.00
_cell.angle_beta   90.00
_cell.angle_gamma   90.00
#
_symmetry.space_group_name_H-M   'P 1'
#
loop_
_entity.id
_entity.type
_entity.pdbx_description
1 polymer ?
#
loop_
_entity_poly.entity_id
_entity_poly.type
_entity_poly.pdbx_seq_one_letter_code
_entity_poly.pdbx_strand_id
1 'polypeptide(L)'
;LEVPPGMPLGVGGEPFEEVEVDLPEGALLALYTDGLVESRDHPLEEGLRGLREALADPVRPLEDVCDHVLNTLDTRHGEDDIALLMARVQGLPVDAVGDWHLPREARSVGRARELARAKLPAWGLEGLLDTTELLVSELVTNALRYGEGEIRLRLLLDRTLVCEVWDGNLVQPRRRRARDTDEGGRGLQLVGLLSAGWGTRRTHRGKTVWFELPLPGAEGEAPPELSAEQLLNMYG
;
A
#
# COMPACT_ATOMS: atom_id res chain seq x y z
N LEU A 1 22.76 4.43 -5.17
CA LEU A 1 21.65 4.89 -6.04
C LEU A 1 21.95 6.33 -6.38
N GLU A 2 21.96 6.69 -7.66
CA GLU A 2 21.97 8.09 -8.06
C GLU A 2 20.51 8.56 -8.05
N VAL A 3 20.17 9.42 -7.11
CA VAL A 3 18.84 10.01 -6.97
C VAL A 3 18.97 11.50 -7.24
N PRO A 4 18.10 12.12 -8.06
CA PRO A 4 18.17 13.53 -8.37
C PRO A 4 18.03 14.36 -7.09
N PRO A 5 18.80 15.45 -6.93
CA PRO A 5 18.70 16.30 -5.76
C PRO A 5 17.34 17.01 -5.75
N GLY A 6 16.56 16.83 -4.68
CA GLY A 6 15.31 17.56 -4.45
C GLY A 6 15.55 18.83 -3.65
N MET A 7 14.87 19.93 -3.99
CA MET A 7 14.91 21.14 -3.16
C MET A 7 14.10 20.95 -1.86
N PRO A 8 14.53 21.56 -0.74
CA PRO A 8 13.74 21.57 0.49
C PRO A 8 12.36 22.21 0.26
N LEU A 9 11.37 21.72 1.01
CA LEU A 9 10.02 22.25 0.97
C LEU A 9 10.03 23.75 1.30
N GLY A 10 9.40 24.56 0.43
CA GLY A 10 9.26 26.01 0.62
C GLY A 10 10.37 26.87 0.00
N VAL A 11 11.39 26.27 -0.62
CA VAL A 11 12.53 27.00 -1.22
C VAL A 11 12.41 27.16 -2.75
N GLY A 12 11.48 26.44 -3.41
CA GLY A 12 11.24 26.57 -4.85
C GLY A 12 9.95 25.91 -5.35
N GLY A 13 9.47 26.35 -6.52
CA GLY A 13 8.25 25.90 -7.20
C GLY A 13 8.46 24.85 -8.31
N GLU A 14 9.62 24.19 -8.29
CA GLU A 14 9.94 23.09 -9.20
C GLU A 14 9.22 21.81 -8.73
N PRO A 15 8.65 21.01 -9.64
CA PRO A 15 8.03 19.74 -9.29
C PRO A 15 9.08 18.76 -8.74
N PHE A 16 8.70 17.97 -7.73
CA PHE A 16 9.54 16.88 -7.24
C PHE A 16 9.66 15.79 -8.31
N GLU A 17 10.88 15.36 -8.60
CA GLU A 17 11.15 14.22 -9.48
C GLU A 17 11.07 12.92 -8.67
N GLU A 18 10.39 11.92 -9.23
CA GLU A 18 10.23 10.59 -8.64
C GLU A 18 11.15 9.60 -9.36
N VAL A 19 11.87 8.76 -8.60
CA VAL A 19 12.70 7.68 -9.13
C VAL A 19 12.18 6.34 -8.64
N GLU A 20 11.97 5.42 -9.58
CA GLU A 20 11.64 4.03 -9.29
C GLU A 20 12.92 3.17 -9.29
N VAL A 21 13.07 2.33 -8.27
CA VAL A 21 14.22 1.43 -8.11
C VAL A 21 13.70 0.03 -7.82
N ASP A 22 14.11 -0.94 -8.63
CA ASP A 22 13.82 -2.35 -8.37
C ASP A 22 14.74 -2.88 -7.26
N LEU A 23 14.13 -3.32 -6.15
CA LEU A 23 14.83 -3.90 -5.02
C LEU A 23 14.67 -5.43 -5.04
N PRO A 24 15.76 -6.21 -4.95
CA PRO A 24 15.65 -7.66 -4.87
C PRO A 24 15.00 -8.09 -3.56
N GLU A 25 14.48 -9.31 -3.52
CA GLU A 25 14.01 -9.92 -2.27
C GLU A 25 15.14 -9.96 -1.24
N GLY A 26 14.81 -9.59 0.00
CA GLY A 26 15.78 -9.47 1.09
C GLY A 26 16.58 -8.17 1.10
N ALA A 27 16.38 -7.26 0.14
CA ALA A 27 17.03 -5.95 0.14
C ALA A 27 16.70 -5.16 1.41
N LEU A 28 17.70 -4.45 1.94
CA LEU A 28 17.56 -3.57 3.10
C LEU A 28 17.50 -2.11 2.62
N LEU A 29 16.42 -1.42 2.95
CA LEU A 29 16.26 0.02 2.76
C LEU A 29 16.49 0.71 4.10
N ALA A 30 17.44 1.65 4.15
CA ALA A 30 17.70 2.50 5.30
C ALA A 30 17.50 3.98 4.91
N LEU A 31 16.61 4.65 5.63
CA LEU A 31 16.37 6.09 5.52
C LEU A 31 16.86 6.74 6.81
N TYR A 32 17.62 7.82 6.70
CA TYR A 32 18.27 8.45 7.85
C TYR A 32 18.24 9.98 7.75
N THR A 33 18.31 10.65 8.90
CA THR A 33 18.62 12.09 8.99
C THR A 33 20.13 12.32 9.04
N ASP A 34 20.59 13.47 8.56
CA ASP A 34 22.00 13.88 8.54
C ASP A 34 22.70 13.75 9.90
N GLY A 35 22.01 14.05 11.00
CA GLY A 35 22.53 13.86 12.36
C GLY A 35 22.98 12.43 12.71
N LEU A 36 22.60 11.42 11.91
CA LEU A 36 23.11 10.06 12.06
C LEU A 36 24.58 9.91 11.61
N VAL A 37 24.99 10.66 10.58
CA VAL A 37 26.28 10.48 9.88
C VAL A 37 27.19 11.70 9.96
N GLU A 38 26.66 12.84 10.37
CA GLU A 38 27.40 14.09 10.53
C GLU A 38 27.52 14.46 12.00
N SER A 39 28.73 14.74 12.47
CA SER A 39 28.97 15.31 13.79
C SER A 39 30.14 16.30 13.74
N ARG A 40 30.27 17.15 14.78
CA ARG A 40 31.36 18.14 14.86
C ARG A 40 32.75 17.52 14.79
N ASP A 41 32.90 16.30 15.31
CA ASP A 41 34.18 15.60 15.41
C ASP A 41 34.38 14.58 14.29
N HIS A 42 33.35 14.21 13.52
CA HIS A 42 33.42 13.18 12.47
C HIS A 42 32.89 13.70 11.12
N PRO A 43 33.72 13.71 10.06
CA PRO A 43 33.30 14.10 8.73
C PRO A 43 32.21 13.19 8.17
N LEU A 44 31.30 13.79 7.37
CA LEU A 44 30.20 13.08 6.70
C LEU A 44 30.64 11.81 5.95
N GLU A 45 31.75 11.85 5.22
CA GLU A 45 32.25 10.69 4.47
C GLU A 45 32.60 9.50 5.36
N GLU A 46 33.12 9.77 6.56
CA GLU A 46 33.45 8.74 7.53
C GLU A 46 32.19 8.13 8.15
N GLY A 47 31.20 8.96 8.50
CA GLY A 47 29.89 8.50 8.97
C GLY A 47 29.16 7.66 7.92
N LEU A 48 29.17 8.08 6.65
CA LEU A 48 28.58 7.30 5.55
C LEU A 48 29.28 5.97 5.33
N ARG A 49 30.61 5.92 5.50
CA ARG A 49 31.37 4.66 5.42
C ARG A 49 31.01 3.73 6.58
N GLY A 50 30.99 4.24 7.81
CA GLY A 50 30.58 3.49 8.99
C GLY A 50 29.17 2.94 8.88
N LEU A 51 28.23 3.74 8.36
CA LEU A 51 26.86 3.32 8.10
C LEU A 51 26.81 2.15 7.10
N ARG A 52 27.53 2.24 5.98
CA ARG A 52 27.60 1.17 4.97
C ARG A 52 28.20 -0.11 5.53
N GLU A 53 29.25 -0.01 6.33
CA GLU A 53 29.90 -1.15 6.99
C GLU A 53 28.95 -1.82 8.00
N ALA A 54 28.23 -1.04 8.81
CA ALA A 54 27.26 -1.56 9.78
C ALA A 54 26.06 -2.27 9.12
N LEU A 55 25.69 -1.87 7.90
CA LEU A 55 24.62 -2.48 7.11
C LEU A 55 25.06 -3.70 6.29
N ALA A 56 26.34 -4.10 6.33
CA ALA A 56 26.91 -5.14 5.47
C ALA A 56 26.46 -6.58 5.83
N ASP A 57 25.80 -6.79 6.97
CA ASP A 57 25.25 -8.09 7.37
C ASP A 57 23.72 -8.10 7.25
N PRO A 58 23.19 -8.59 6.11
CA PRO A 58 21.77 -8.53 5.83
C PRO A 58 20.96 -9.59 6.58
N VAL A 59 21.56 -10.53 7.34
CA VAL A 59 20.79 -11.65 7.92
C VAL A 59 20.26 -11.34 9.33
N ARG A 60 20.85 -10.35 10.02
CA ARG A 60 20.44 -9.96 11.37
C ARG A 60 19.01 -9.40 11.41
N PRO A 61 18.27 -9.59 12.53
CA PRO A 61 17.01 -8.89 12.80
C PRO A 61 17.17 -7.38 12.66
N LEU A 62 16.14 -6.69 12.15
CA LEU A 62 16.23 -5.24 11.87
C LEU A 62 16.52 -4.42 13.13
N GLU A 63 15.99 -4.82 14.28
CA GLU A 63 16.25 -4.17 15.57
C GLU A 63 17.74 -4.26 15.95
N ASP A 64 18.34 -5.44 15.84
CA ASP A 64 19.77 -5.64 16.10
C ASP A 64 20.65 -4.84 15.13
N VAL A 65 20.22 -4.70 13.86
CA VAL A 65 20.91 -3.85 12.88
C VAL A 65 20.78 -2.38 13.26
N CYS A 66 19.61 -1.93 13.74
CA CYS A 66 19.41 -0.53 14.19
C CYS A 66 20.38 -0.22 15.33
N ASP A 67 20.38 -1.07 16.36
CA ASP A 67 21.23 -0.93 17.53
C ASP A 67 22.71 -0.96 17.15
N HIS A 68 23.09 -1.85 16.23
CA HIS A 68 24.45 -1.91 15.74
C HIS A 68 24.89 -0.63 15.03
N VAL A 69 24.04 -0.07 14.15
CA VAL A 69 24.32 1.20 13.46
C VAL A 69 24.46 2.34 14.47
N LEU A 70 23.51 2.49 15.38
CA LEU A 70 23.51 3.57 16.39
C LEU A 70 24.74 3.49 17.31
N ASN A 71 25.15 2.28 17.71
CA ASN A 71 26.33 2.08 18.54
C ASN A 71 27.64 2.31 17.78
N THR A 72 27.70 1.97 16.48
CA THR A 72 28.92 2.10 15.66
C THR A 72 29.21 3.55 15.29
N LEU A 73 28.16 4.33 15.02
CA LEU A 73 28.29 5.74 14.63
C LEU A 73 28.41 6.70 15.83
N ASP A 74 28.42 6.17 17.05
CA ASP A 74 28.54 6.91 18.31
C ASP A 74 27.64 8.16 18.39
N THR A 75 26.35 7.93 18.09
CA THR A 75 25.29 8.93 18.00
C THR A 75 24.97 9.65 19.32
N ARG A 76 25.68 9.34 20.40
CA ARG A 76 25.52 9.92 21.74
C ARG A 76 26.12 11.32 21.88
N HIS A 77 26.72 11.84 20.81
CA HIS A 77 27.40 13.14 20.77
C HIS A 77 26.57 14.26 20.11
N GLY A 78 25.33 14.00 19.69
CA GLY A 78 24.57 14.88 18.79
C GLY A 78 23.85 16.09 19.43
N GLU A 79 24.01 17.27 18.81
CA GLU A 79 23.18 18.47 18.99
C GLU A 79 21.91 18.46 18.10
N ASP A 80 21.85 17.60 17.08
CA ASP A 80 20.76 17.47 16.09
C ASP A 80 19.94 16.17 16.27
N ASP A 81 18.71 16.16 15.74
CA ASP A 81 17.78 15.03 15.85
C ASP A 81 18.17 13.84 14.95
N ILE A 82 18.26 12.66 15.56
CA ILE A 82 18.64 11.42 14.88
C ILE A 82 17.39 10.55 14.66
N ALA A 83 17.12 10.24 13.39
CA ALA A 83 16.14 9.24 13.00
C ALA A 83 16.75 8.25 12.01
N LEU A 84 16.51 6.96 12.26
CA LEU A 84 16.85 5.85 11.38
C LEU A 84 15.60 5.00 11.19
N LEU A 85 15.17 4.84 9.94
CA LEU A 85 14.09 3.94 9.56
C LEU A 85 14.66 2.84 8.66
N MET A 86 14.48 1.59 9.06
CA MET A 86 14.90 0.44 8.27
C MET A 86 13.72 -0.44 7.89
N ALA A 87 13.72 -0.89 6.64
CA ALA A 87 12.74 -1.81 6.11
C ALA A 87 13.45 -2.88 5.28
N ARG A 88 12.98 -4.12 5.39
CA ARG A 88 13.43 -5.21 4.53
C ARG A 88 12.37 -5.53 3.50
N VAL A 89 12.76 -5.53 2.23
CA VAL A 89 11.88 -5.90 1.14
C VAL A 89 11.68 -7.40 1.19
N GLN A 90 10.45 -7.82 1.42
CA GLN A 90 10.03 -9.21 1.31
C GLN A 90 9.11 -9.32 0.10
N GLY A 91 9.46 -10.21 -0.83
CA GLY A 91 8.59 -10.54 -1.95
C GLY A 91 7.37 -11.31 -1.43
N LEU A 92 6.22 -11.10 -2.06
CA LEU A 92 5.11 -12.02 -1.87
C LEU A 92 5.33 -13.27 -2.71
N PRO A 93 5.06 -14.47 -2.17
CA PRO A 93 5.01 -15.69 -2.96
C PRO A 93 4.09 -15.52 -4.18
N VAL A 94 4.49 -16.03 -5.33
CA VAL A 94 3.71 -15.88 -6.58
C VAL A 94 2.30 -16.46 -6.45
N ASP A 95 2.15 -17.52 -5.67
CA ASP A 95 0.87 -18.16 -5.38
C ASP A 95 -0.03 -17.31 -4.47
N ALA A 96 0.55 -16.45 -3.64
CA ALA A 96 -0.13 -15.45 -2.80
C ALA A 96 -0.56 -14.18 -3.57
N VAL A 97 -0.37 -14.16 -4.89
CA VAL A 97 -0.82 -13.08 -5.77
C VAL A 97 -1.83 -13.58 -6.80
N GLY A 98 -2.90 -12.81 -6.98
CA GLY A 98 -3.77 -12.86 -8.14
C GLY A 98 -3.66 -11.53 -8.89
N ASP A 99 -3.34 -11.57 -10.18
CA ASP A 99 -3.08 -10.37 -10.96
C ASP A 99 -3.66 -10.49 -12.37
N TRP A 100 -4.64 -9.64 -12.67
CA TRP A 100 -5.42 -9.74 -13.89
C TRP A 100 -5.67 -8.39 -14.53
N HIS A 101 -5.55 -8.37 -15.85
CA HIS A 101 -5.94 -7.26 -16.68
C HIS A 101 -7.38 -7.46 -17.18
N LEU A 102 -8.19 -6.43 -17.04
CA LEU A 102 -9.61 -6.42 -17.35
C LEU A 102 -9.89 -5.28 -18.36
N PRO A 103 -10.46 -5.61 -19.53
CA PRO A 103 -10.89 -4.58 -20.47
C PRO A 103 -11.96 -3.68 -19.84
N ARG A 104 -12.06 -2.44 -20.31
CA ARG A 104 -13.02 -1.47 -19.78
C ARG A 104 -14.43 -1.67 -20.36
N GLU A 105 -15.14 -2.66 -19.85
CA GLU A 105 -16.49 -3.02 -20.31
C GLU A 105 -17.36 -3.57 -19.18
N ALA A 106 -18.68 -3.49 -19.32
CA ALA A 106 -19.62 -3.85 -18.25
C ALA A 106 -19.46 -5.31 -17.76
N ARG A 107 -19.09 -6.24 -18.65
CA ARG A 107 -18.86 -7.64 -18.28
C ARG A 107 -17.64 -7.84 -17.36
N SER A 108 -16.71 -6.88 -17.32
CA SER A 108 -15.51 -6.95 -16.48
C SER A 108 -15.82 -6.92 -14.99
N VAL A 109 -16.94 -6.32 -14.57
CA VAL A 109 -17.38 -6.37 -13.17
C VAL A 109 -17.75 -7.81 -12.77
N GLY A 110 -18.47 -8.52 -13.64
CA GLY A 110 -18.77 -9.94 -13.44
C GLY A 110 -17.52 -10.80 -13.46
N ARG A 111 -16.60 -10.52 -14.42
CA ARG A 111 -15.32 -11.22 -14.50
C ARG A 111 -14.46 -11.03 -13.25
N ALA A 112 -14.43 -9.82 -12.69
CA ALA A 112 -13.71 -9.53 -11.46
C ALA A 112 -14.22 -10.36 -10.28
N ARG A 113 -15.54 -10.52 -10.14
CA ARG A 113 -16.13 -11.42 -9.13
C ARG A 113 -15.73 -12.87 -9.35
N GLU A 114 -15.79 -13.37 -10.58
CA GLU A 114 -15.38 -14.74 -10.89
C GLU A 114 -13.90 -15.00 -10.53
N LEU A 115 -13.03 -14.03 -10.77
CA LEU A 115 -11.61 -14.12 -10.43
C LEU A 115 -11.40 -14.19 -8.91
N ALA A 116 -12.09 -13.33 -8.14
CA ALA A 116 -12.07 -13.40 -6.68
C ALA A 116 -12.63 -14.75 -6.17
N ARG A 117 -13.77 -15.19 -6.71
CA ARG A 117 -14.42 -16.47 -6.38
C ARG A 117 -13.51 -17.67 -6.62
N ALA A 118 -12.70 -17.62 -7.67
CA ALA A 118 -11.75 -18.68 -7.99
C ALA A 118 -10.51 -18.64 -7.09
N LYS A 119 -10.02 -17.45 -6.73
CA LYS A 119 -8.74 -17.29 -6.01
C LYS A 119 -8.88 -17.47 -4.50
N LEU A 120 -9.94 -16.95 -3.88
CA LEU A 120 -10.11 -16.98 -2.42
C LEU A 120 -10.18 -18.42 -1.84
N PRO A 121 -10.93 -19.37 -2.42
CA PRO A 121 -10.92 -20.76 -1.93
C PRO A 121 -9.56 -21.44 -2.11
N ALA A 122 -8.80 -21.10 -3.16
CA ALA A 122 -7.44 -21.61 -3.33
C ALA A 122 -6.47 -21.12 -2.23
N TRP A 123 -6.85 -20.05 -1.53
CA TRP A 123 -6.15 -19.52 -0.36
C TRP A 123 -6.77 -19.92 0.98
N GLY A 124 -7.84 -20.72 0.99
CA GLY A 124 -8.59 -21.07 2.20
C GLY A 124 -9.33 -19.89 2.84
N LEU A 125 -9.75 -18.91 2.02
CA LEU A 125 -10.43 -17.68 2.46
C LEU A 125 -11.91 -17.66 2.04
N GLU A 126 -12.58 -18.80 2.04
CA GLU A 126 -14.00 -18.91 1.67
C GLU A 126 -14.90 -18.01 2.53
N GLY A 127 -14.54 -17.80 3.80
CA GLY A 127 -15.28 -16.91 4.70
C GLY A 127 -15.25 -15.43 4.30
N LEU A 128 -14.31 -15.00 3.45
CA LEU A 128 -14.22 -13.62 2.96
C LEU A 128 -14.85 -13.42 1.58
N LEU A 129 -15.42 -14.47 0.98
CA LEU A 129 -15.82 -14.48 -0.43
C LEU A 129 -16.89 -13.43 -0.74
N ASP A 130 -17.97 -13.41 0.03
CA ASP A 130 -19.10 -12.50 -0.21
C ASP A 130 -18.69 -11.02 -0.07
N THR A 131 -17.96 -10.70 1.00
CA THR A 131 -17.44 -9.34 1.24
C THR A 131 -16.47 -8.93 0.14
N THR A 132 -15.53 -9.80 -0.23
CA THR A 132 -14.55 -9.50 -1.28
C THR A 132 -15.22 -9.29 -2.63
N GLU A 133 -16.15 -10.15 -3.03
CA GLU A 133 -16.89 -10.02 -4.30
C GLU A 133 -17.65 -8.70 -4.40
N LEU A 134 -18.29 -8.29 -3.30
CA LEU A 134 -19.01 -7.02 -3.21
C LEU A 134 -18.03 -5.85 -3.38
N LEU A 135 -16.97 -5.80 -2.58
CA LEU A 135 -16.02 -4.67 -2.59
C LEU A 135 -15.23 -4.59 -3.90
N VAL A 136 -14.84 -5.73 -4.48
CA VAL A 136 -14.24 -5.81 -5.82
C VAL A 136 -15.20 -5.26 -6.86
N SER A 137 -16.49 -5.62 -6.80
CA SER A 137 -17.49 -5.11 -7.74
C SER A 137 -17.63 -3.59 -7.66
N GLU A 138 -17.62 -3.02 -6.45
CA GLU A 138 -17.68 -1.57 -6.26
C GLU A 138 -16.45 -0.86 -6.81
N LEU A 139 -15.24 -1.36 -6.53
CA LEU A 139 -14.01 -0.76 -7.04
C LEU A 139 -13.91 -0.85 -8.57
N VAL A 140 -14.20 -2.01 -9.16
CA VAL A 140 -14.15 -2.20 -10.62
C VAL A 140 -15.26 -1.39 -11.31
N THR A 141 -16.44 -1.26 -10.71
CA THR A 141 -17.51 -0.38 -11.21
C THR A 141 -17.07 1.08 -11.18
N ASN A 142 -16.40 1.53 -10.11
CA ASN A 142 -15.85 2.87 -10.04
C ASN A 142 -14.76 3.11 -11.10
N ALA A 143 -13.85 2.16 -11.31
CA ALA A 143 -12.85 2.23 -12.37
C ALA A 143 -13.50 2.29 -13.76
N LEU A 144 -14.56 1.51 -14.00
CA LEU A 144 -15.33 1.52 -15.25
C LEU A 144 -16.07 2.84 -15.50
N ARG A 145 -16.65 3.45 -14.45
CA ARG A 145 -17.45 4.68 -14.57
C ARG A 145 -16.58 5.94 -14.61
N TYR A 146 -15.52 5.98 -13.81
CA TYR A 146 -14.76 7.19 -13.53
C TYR A 146 -13.26 7.09 -13.84
N GLY A 147 -12.73 5.89 -14.11
CA GLY A 147 -11.34 5.71 -14.48
C GLY A 147 -11.08 6.00 -15.96
N GLU A 148 -9.88 5.65 -16.44
CA GLU A 148 -9.51 5.64 -17.86
C GLU A 148 -8.69 4.38 -18.20
N GLY A 149 -8.59 4.03 -19.48
CA GLY A 149 -7.74 2.91 -19.92
C GLY A 149 -8.20 1.52 -19.44
N GLU A 150 -7.26 0.57 -19.48
CA GLU A 150 -7.43 -0.79 -18.98
C GLU A 150 -7.47 -0.83 -17.44
N ILE A 151 -8.27 -1.74 -16.89
CA ILE A 151 -8.38 -1.93 -15.45
C ILE A 151 -7.48 -3.10 -15.05
N ARG A 152 -6.63 -2.95 -14.03
CA ARG A 152 -5.88 -4.08 -13.45
C ARG A 152 -6.40 -4.39 -12.05
N LEU A 153 -6.84 -5.62 -11.84
CA LEU A 153 -7.26 -6.14 -10.55
C LEU A 153 -6.12 -6.97 -9.96
N ARG A 154 -5.69 -6.63 -8.75
CA ARG A 154 -4.76 -7.44 -7.96
C ARG A 154 -5.36 -7.83 -6.63
N LEU A 155 -5.19 -9.08 -6.26
CA LEU A 155 -5.42 -9.61 -4.91
C LEU A 155 -4.07 -10.06 -4.36
N LEU A 156 -3.75 -9.64 -3.14
CA LEU A 156 -2.50 -9.93 -2.46
C LEU A 156 -2.81 -10.55 -1.10
N LEU A 157 -2.19 -11.68 -0.79
CA LEU A 157 -2.32 -12.37 0.49
C LEU A 157 -1.00 -12.26 1.27
N ASP A 158 -1.05 -11.57 2.41
CA ASP A 158 0.03 -11.51 3.39
C ASP A 158 -0.58 -11.61 4.81
N ARG A 159 -0.41 -10.58 5.65
CA ARG A 159 -1.05 -10.44 6.95
C ARG A 159 -2.54 -10.08 6.84
N THR A 160 -2.93 -9.52 5.70
CA THR A 160 -4.30 -9.18 5.32
C THR A 160 -4.54 -9.61 3.87
N LEU A 161 -5.80 -9.67 3.47
CA LEU A 161 -6.18 -9.75 2.07
C LEU A 161 -6.31 -8.32 1.52
N VAL A 162 -5.42 -7.94 0.62
CA VAL A 162 -5.45 -6.63 -0.04
C VAL A 162 -6.02 -6.79 -1.44
N CYS A 163 -6.99 -5.96 -1.80
CA CYS A 163 -7.46 -5.81 -3.16
C CYS A 163 -7.03 -4.46 -3.71
N GLU A 164 -6.42 -4.45 -4.89
CA GLU A 164 -6.06 -3.26 -5.63
C GLU A 164 -6.77 -3.24 -6.98
N VAL A 165 -7.37 -2.10 -7.32
CA VAL A 165 -7.93 -1.83 -8.64
C VAL A 165 -7.26 -0.60 -9.22
N TRP A 166 -6.57 -0.81 -10.33
CA TRP A 166 -5.84 0.22 -11.06
C TRP A 166 -6.66 0.72 -12.24
N ASP A 167 -6.57 2.01 -12.52
CA ASP A 167 -7.04 2.61 -13.76
C ASP A 167 -6.11 3.77 -14.18
N GLY A 168 -6.19 4.18 -15.44
CA GLY A 168 -5.32 5.19 -16.05
C GLY A 168 -5.64 6.65 -15.67
N ASN A 169 -6.65 6.91 -14.84
CA ASN A 169 -7.03 8.27 -14.49
C ASN A 169 -6.22 8.80 -13.30
N LEU A 170 -5.71 10.03 -13.41
CA LEU A 170 -4.94 10.72 -12.36
C LEU A 170 -5.83 11.41 -11.30
N VAL A 171 -7.14 11.54 -11.56
CA VAL A 171 -8.10 12.19 -10.66
C VAL A 171 -8.49 11.25 -9.52
N GLN A 172 -8.27 11.68 -8.27
CA GLN A 172 -8.62 10.89 -7.10
C GLN A 172 -10.14 10.75 -6.92
N PRO A 173 -10.63 9.56 -6.52
CA PRO A 173 -12.03 9.37 -6.14
C PRO A 173 -12.39 10.30 -4.98
N ARG A 174 -13.41 11.15 -5.16
CA ARG A 174 -13.95 11.94 -4.05
C ARG A 174 -15.02 11.12 -3.34
N ARG A 175 -14.84 10.89 -2.04
CA ARG A 175 -15.88 10.35 -1.15
C ARG A 175 -17.03 11.37 -1.07
N ARG A 176 -18.06 11.22 -1.90
CA ARG A 176 -19.27 12.05 -1.82
C ARG A 176 -20.18 11.46 -0.74
N ARG A 177 -20.60 12.27 0.24
CA ARG A 177 -21.74 11.91 1.09
C ARG A 177 -22.96 11.85 0.17
N ALA A 178 -23.48 10.64 -0.04
CA ALA A 178 -24.67 10.45 -0.86
C ALA A 178 -25.82 11.29 -0.29
N ARG A 179 -26.48 12.07 -1.14
CA ARG A 179 -27.85 12.54 -0.86
C ARG A 179 -28.79 11.40 -1.24
N ASP A 180 -29.93 11.28 -0.58
CA ASP A 180 -30.86 10.13 -0.66
C ASP A 180 -31.34 9.75 -2.08
N THR A 181 -31.01 10.53 -3.11
CA THR A 181 -31.43 10.30 -4.51
C THR A 181 -30.30 9.97 -5.49
N ASP A 182 -29.03 9.91 -5.06
CA ASP A 182 -27.90 9.59 -5.95
C ASP A 182 -27.46 8.12 -5.79
N GLU A 183 -27.72 7.29 -6.81
CA GLU A 183 -27.15 5.92 -6.91
C GLU A 183 -25.61 5.92 -6.98
N GLY A 184 -25.01 7.03 -7.45
CA GLY A 184 -23.57 7.20 -7.64
C GLY A 184 -22.84 7.77 -6.42
N GLY A 185 -22.67 6.98 -5.36
CA GLY A 185 -21.89 7.43 -4.19
C GLY A 185 -21.74 6.43 -3.04
N ARG A 186 -22.54 5.35 -3.03
CA ARG A 186 -22.54 4.36 -1.94
C ARG A 186 -21.35 3.41 -1.98
N GLY A 187 -20.74 3.18 -3.15
CA GLY A 187 -19.67 2.18 -3.31
C GLY A 187 -18.46 2.39 -2.40
N LEU A 188 -17.89 3.60 -2.36
CA LEU A 188 -16.77 3.89 -1.45
C LEU A 188 -17.18 3.97 0.02
N GLN A 189 -18.47 4.21 0.29
CA GLN A 189 -19.00 4.14 1.65
C GLN A 189 -19.06 2.68 2.12
N LEU A 190 -19.51 1.75 1.27
CA LEU A 190 -19.50 0.31 1.55
C LEU A 190 -18.07 -0.20 1.76
N VAL A 191 -17.14 0.19 0.89
CA VAL A 191 -15.71 -0.12 1.07
C VAL A 191 -15.24 0.35 2.45
N GLY A 192 -15.53 1.60 2.82
CA GLY A 192 -15.11 2.12 4.12
C GLY A 192 -15.85 1.55 5.35
N LEU A 193 -16.95 0.82 5.18
CA LEU A 193 -17.67 0.16 6.27
C LEU A 193 -17.24 -1.30 6.46
N LEU A 194 -16.87 -1.97 5.37
CA LEU A 194 -16.62 -3.40 5.35
C LEU A 194 -15.12 -3.75 5.31
N SER A 195 -14.24 -2.79 5.08
CA SER A 195 -12.79 -2.99 5.06
C SER A 195 -12.14 -2.51 6.36
N ALA A 196 -11.03 -3.15 6.75
CA ALA A 196 -10.19 -2.70 7.85
C ALA A 196 -9.42 -1.42 7.49
N GLY A 197 -9.06 -1.30 6.21
CA GLY A 197 -8.42 -0.13 5.62
C GLY A 197 -8.81 0.02 4.17
N TRP A 198 -8.77 1.24 3.66
CA TRP A 198 -8.87 1.50 2.22
C TRP A 198 -8.24 2.85 1.89
N GLY A 199 -7.85 3.02 0.64
CA GLY A 199 -7.21 4.24 0.20
C GLY A 199 -7.01 4.33 -1.29
N THR A 200 -6.29 5.38 -1.69
CA THR A 200 -6.00 5.66 -3.08
C THR A 200 -4.54 6.08 -3.20
N ARG A 201 -3.80 5.46 -4.12
CA ARG A 201 -2.41 5.81 -4.44
C ARG A 201 -2.34 6.30 -5.87
N ARG A 202 -1.64 7.40 -6.12
CA ARG A 202 -1.31 7.85 -7.48
C ARG A 202 -0.16 7.02 -8.01
N THR A 203 -0.18 6.77 -9.31
CA THR A 203 0.91 6.11 -10.02
C THR A 203 1.28 6.98 -11.20
N HIS A 204 2.49 6.82 -11.74
CA HIS A 204 2.95 7.60 -12.89
C HIS A 204 2.04 7.46 -14.13
N ARG A 205 1.22 6.39 -14.20
CA ARG A 205 0.28 6.09 -15.29
C ARG A 205 -1.20 6.19 -14.92
N GLY A 206 -1.54 6.60 -13.69
CA GLY A 206 -2.93 6.65 -13.26
C GLY A 206 -3.07 6.61 -11.74
N LYS A 207 -3.94 5.73 -11.26
CA LYS A 207 -4.19 5.54 -9.82
C LYS A 207 -4.53 4.10 -9.49
N THR A 208 -4.37 3.80 -8.22
CA THR A 208 -4.80 2.55 -7.59
C THR A 208 -5.75 2.90 -6.47
N VAL A 209 -6.93 2.28 -6.47
CA VAL A 209 -7.84 2.27 -5.32
C VAL A 209 -7.74 0.90 -4.67
N TRP A 210 -7.60 0.85 -3.35
CA TRP A 210 -7.38 -0.41 -2.65
C TRP A 210 -8.21 -0.50 -1.38
N PHE A 211 -8.47 -1.73 -0.93
CA PHE A 211 -9.02 -2.04 0.38
C PHE A 211 -8.31 -3.25 1.00
N GLU A 212 -8.40 -3.37 2.32
CA GLU A 212 -7.82 -4.45 3.12
C GLU A 212 -8.89 -5.14 3.96
N LEU A 213 -8.87 -6.47 3.94
CA LEU A 213 -9.71 -7.32 4.79
C LEU A 213 -8.83 -8.13 5.76
N PRO A 214 -9.20 -8.21 7.05
CA PRO A 214 -8.48 -9.05 8.00
C PRO A 214 -8.66 -10.52 7.63
N LEU A 215 -7.62 -11.33 7.86
CA LEU A 215 -7.71 -12.77 7.65
C LEU A 215 -8.53 -13.43 8.79
N PRO A 216 -9.29 -14.50 8.51
CA PRO A 216 -9.98 -15.25 9.55
C PRO A 216 -9.00 -15.74 10.62
N GLY A 217 -9.28 -15.44 11.89
CA GLY A 217 -8.43 -15.85 13.02
C GLY A 217 -7.23 -14.93 13.31
N ALA A 218 -7.02 -13.85 12.53
CA ALA A 218 -6.18 -12.76 13.00
C ALA A 218 -6.90 -12.06 14.17
N GLU A 219 -6.28 -11.98 15.35
CA GLU A 219 -6.83 -11.25 16.50
C GLU A 219 -6.90 -9.75 16.17
N GLY A 220 -8.04 -9.33 15.61
CA GLY A 220 -8.38 -7.95 15.29
C GLY A 220 -9.87 -7.91 14.91
N GLU A 221 -10.60 -6.93 15.44
CA GLU A 221 -12.06 -6.79 15.28
C GLU A 221 -12.52 -7.16 13.87
N ALA A 222 -13.29 -8.26 13.77
CA ALA A 222 -14.01 -8.56 12.55
C ALA A 222 -14.87 -7.32 12.19
N PRO A 223 -14.91 -6.90 10.91
CA PRO A 223 -15.83 -5.85 10.52
C PRO A 223 -17.24 -6.27 10.96
N PRO A 224 -18.07 -5.33 11.47
CA PRO A 224 -19.36 -5.67 12.05
C PRO A 224 -20.17 -6.47 11.04
N GLU A 225 -20.67 -7.64 11.44
CA GLU A 225 -21.64 -8.40 10.67
C GLU A 225 -22.87 -7.51 10.44
N LEU A 226 -22.99 -6.93 9.25
CA LEU A 226 -24.19 -6.22 8.86
C LEU A 226 -25.25 -7.26 8.53
N SER A 227 -26.32 -7.28 9.31
CA SER A 227 -27.48 -8.13 9.09
C SER A 227 -28.09 -7.90 7.70
N ALA A 228 -28.76 -8.92 7.15
CA ALA A 228 -29.49 -8.80 5.90
C ALA A 228 -30.51 -7.63 5.91
N GLU A 229 -31.09 -7.31 7.07
CA GLU A 229 -31.95 -6.14 7.26
C GLU A 229 -31.20 -4.81 7.13
N GLN A 230 -29.96 -4.72 7.61
CA GLN A 230 -29.12 -3.52 7.43
C GLN A 230 -28.68 -3.36 5.97
N LEU A 231 -28.39 -4.46 5.28
CA LEU A 231 -28.15 -4.45 3.84
C LEU A 231 -29.40 -3.98 3.09
N LEU A 232 -30.58 -4.55 3.38
CA LEU A 232 -31.86 -4.19 2.78
C LEU A 232 -32.25 -2.72 3.03
N ASN A 233 -32.02 -2.19 4.23
CA ASN A 233 -32.27 -0.78 4.54
C ASN A 233 -31.33 0.19 3.81
N MET A 234 -30.19 -0.28 3.27
CA MET A 234 -29.33 0.51 2.39
C MET A 234 -29.77 0.48 0.92
N TYR A 235 -30.73 -0.39 0.57
CA TYR A 235 -31.37 -0.50 -0.75
C TYR A 235 -32.81 0.04 -0.78
N GLY A 236 -33.34 0.56 0.34
CA GLY A 236 -34.65 1.20 0.47
C GLY A 236 -34.64 2.68 0.13
#